data_AF-A0A373QB87-F1
#
_entry.id   AF-A0A373QB87-F1
#
_cell.length_a   1.000
_cell.length_b   1.000
_cell.length_c   1.000
_cell.angle_alpha   90.00
_cell.angle_beta   90.00
_cell.angle_gamma   90.00
#
_symmetry.space_group_name_H-M   'P 1'
#
loop_
_entity.id
_entity.type
_entity.pdbx_description
1 polymer ?
#
loop_
_entity_poly.entity_id
_entity_poly.type
_entity_poly.pdbx_seq_one_letter_code
_entity_poly.pdbx_strand_id
1 'polypeptide(L)'
;MAYNNLIRANDPMAINMLKENLAHFENNIAYMQAVNDYYKANGTMVNFEGIDYAEAVRLDERVNGYQSAPYPGRFFKENYEKIGRIKSNIDRLENRPKTMFNGWQFVGGEAIINLANNRLQLIFEEKPTSEQRAILKQNGFKFAPKATAWQRPLDYKTMAAANRIDFIKPLDGKTPMDLQPKMTHRNAPER
;
A
#
# COMPACT_ATOMS: atom_id res chain seq x y z
N MET A 1 -1.03 18.51 4.59
CA MET A 1 0.00 17.61 4.01
C MET A 1 -0.70 16.45 3.32
N ALA A 2 -0.38 16.18 2.05
CA ALA A 2 -1.08 15.20 1.24
C ALA A 2 -0.63 13.78 1.61
N TYR A 3 -1.34 13.12 2.52
CA TYR A 3 -1.06 11.74 2.95
C TYR A 3 -1.54 10.69 1.92
N ASN A 4 -1.17 10.89 0.65
CA ASN A 4 -1.51 9.99 -0.45
C ASN A 4 -0.27 9.64 -1.27
N ASN A 5 0.87 9.51 -0.59
CA ASN A 5 2.10 9.04 -1.22
C ASN A 5 2.03 7.53 -1.39
N LEU A 6 2.31 7.06 -2.60
CA LEU A 6 2.61 5.66 -2.88
C LEU A 6 3.77 5.21 -1.97
N ILE A 7 3.43 4.62 -0.83
CA ILE A 7 4.41 4.03 0.07
C ILE A 7 4.97 2.81 -0.64
N ARG A 8 6.20 2.94 -1.13
CA ARG A 8 6.94 1.83 -1.75
C ARG A 8 7.20 0.78 -0.67
N ALA A 9 6.92 -0.48 -0.97
CA ALA A 9 7.00 -1.60 -0.02
C ALA A 9 8.42 -1.83 0.56
N ASN A 10 9.45 -1.19 -0.01
CA ASN A 10 10.85 -1.28 0.40
C ASN A 10 11.38 -0.02 1.09
N ASP A 11 10.54 0.99 1.36
CA ASP A 11 10.95 2.16 2.13
C ASP A 11 11.03 1.79 3.63
N PRO A 12 12.20 1.88 4.29
CA PRO A 12 12.33 1.63 5.72
C PRO A 12 11.41 2.51 6.58
N MET A 13 11.00 3.68 6.08
CA MET A 13 10.09 4.61 6.77
C MET A 13 8.60 4.36 6.47
N ALA A 14 8.27 3.41 5.60
CA ALA A 14 6.89 3.10 5.20
C ALA A 14 5.94 2.86 6.38
N ILE A 15 6.38 2.06 7.36
CA ILE A 15 5.57 1.70 8.53
C ILE A 15 5.39 2.91 9.45
N ASN A 16 6.43 3.71 9.66
CA ASN A 16 6.35 4.91 10.51
C ASN A 16 5.38 5.93 9.94
N MET A 17 5.44 6.21 8.63
CA MET A 17 4.49 7.11 7.97
C MET A 17 3.04 6.59 8.05
N LEU A 18 2.83 5.28 7.95
CA LEU A 18 1.51 4.69 8.14
C LEU A 18 1.00 4.83 9.57
N LYS A 19 1.87 4.68 10.57
CA LYS A 19 1.53 4.89 11.99
C LYS A 19 1.20 6.35 12.28
N GLU A 20 1.94 7.30 11.71
CA GLU A 20 1.63 8.74 11.81
C GLU A 20 0.29 9.07 11.17
N ASN A 21 0.01 8.54 9.97
CA ASN A 21 -1.28 8.71 9.30
C ASN A 21 -2.42 8.11 10.12
N LEU A 22 -2.19 6.95 10.74
CA LEU A 22 -3.17 6.32 11.61
C LEU A 22 -3.49 7.22 12.80
N ALA A 23 -2.46 7.72 13.49
CA ALA A 23 -2.61 8.62 14.62
C ALA A 23 -3.35 9.91 14.22
N HIS A 24 -3.07 10.46 13.04
CA HIS A 24 -3.80 11.62 12.53
C HIS A 24 -5.31 11.37 12.40
N PHE A 25 -5.72 10.23 11.80
CA PHE A 25 -7.14 9.92 11.65
C PHE A 25 -7.80 9.55 12.98
N GLU A 26 -7.10 8.88 13.89
CA GLU A 26 -7.59 8.59 15.25
C GLU A 26 -7.81 9.89 16.05
N ASN A 27 -6.86 10.84 15.98
CA ASN A 27 -6.99 12.17 16.60
C ASN A 27 -8.14 12.98 15.99
N ASN A 28 -8.34 12.92 14.67
CA ASN A 28 -9.49 13.59 14.04
C ASN A 28 -10.83 13.04 14.54
N ILE A 29 -10.95 11.71 14.74
CA ILE A 29 -12.18 11.12 15.30
C ILE A 29 -12.41 11.60 16.72
N ALA A 30 -11.37 11.59 17.56
CA ALA A 30 -11.45 12.06 18.94
C ALA A 30 -11.87 13.54 19.01
N TYR A 31 -11.30 14.39 18.15
CA TYR A 31 -11.67 15.80 18.03
C TYR A 31 -13.14 15.98 17.61
N MET A 32 -13.58 15.28 16.56
CA MET A 32 -14.98 15.38 16.09
C MET A 32 -15.98 14.89 17.16
N GLN A 33 -15.63 13.85 17.92
CA GLN A 33 -16.41 13.39 19.07
C GLN A 33 -16.50 14.46 20.15
N ALA A 34 -15.36 15.01 20.59
CA ALA A 34 -15.32 16.04 21.62
C ALA A 34 -16.14 17.28 21.23
N VAL A 35 -16.06 17.71 19.97
CA VAL A 35 -16.88 18.80 19.44
C VAL A 35 -18.38 18.48 19.53
N ASN A 36 -18.80 17.30 19.06
CA ASN A 36 -20.20 16.92 19.12
C ASN A 36 -20.72 16.78 20.56
N ASP A 37 -19.92 16.22 21.46
CA ASP A 37 -20.28 16.04 22.87
C ASP A 37 -20.42 17.38 23.58
N TYR A 38 -19.49 18.30 23.35
CA TYR A 38 -19.58 19.67 23.87
C TYR A 38 -20.80 20.41 23.32
N TYR A 39 -21.04 20.35 22.01
CA TYR A 39 -22.21 20.98 21.40
C TYR A 39 -23.51 20.40 21.95
N LYS A 40 -23.58 19.08 22.16
CA LYS A 40 -24.76 18.42 22.74
C LYS A 40 -25.07 18.92 24.15
N ALA A 41 -24.05 19.27 24.95
CA ALA A 41 -24.22 19.77 26.30
C ALA A 41 -24.53 21.28 26.36
N ASN A 42 -23.94 22.09 25.48
CA ASN A 42 -23.96 23.55 25.57
C ASN A 42 -24.83 24.24 24.51
N GLY A 43 -25.16 23.56 23.41
CA GLY A 43 -25.88 24.13 22.27
C GLY A 43 -25.08 25.12 21.42
N THR A 44 -23.79 25.29 21.70
CA THR A 44 -22.84 26.16 20.99
C THR A 44 -21.42 25.64 21.20
N MET A 45 -20.50 26.00 20.30
CA MET A 45 -19.06 25.75 20.40
C MET A 45 -18.28 26.91 21.01
N VAL A 46 -18.94 28.02 21.36
CA VAL A 46 -18.27 29.14 22.05
C VAL A 46 -17.69 28.64 23.37
N ASN A 47 -16.45 29.05 23.66
CA ASN A 47 -15.63 28.59 24.80
C ASN A 47 -15.18 27.12 24.78
N PHE A 48 -15.35 26.41 23.66
CA PHE A 48 -14.74 25.09 23.51
C PHE A 48 -13.21 25.21 23.51
N GLU A 49 -12.55 24.37 24.30
CA GLU A 49 -11.10 24.41 24.46
C GLU A 49 -10.39 24.02 23.16
N GLY A 50 -9.32 24.75 22.82
CA GLY A 50 -8.47 24.43 21.66
C GLY A 50 -8.95 24.96 20.32
N ILE A 51 -10.04 25.76 20.28
CA ILE A 51 -10.47 26.50 19.09
C ILE A 51 -10.64 27.99 19.41
N ASP A 52 -10.47 28.84 18.40
CA ASP A 52 -10.77 30.27 18.54
C ASP A 52 -12.27 30.56 18.32
N TYR A 53 -12.66 31.81 18.58
CA TYR A 53 -14.05 32.23 18.42
C TYR A 53 -14.55 32.09 16.97
N ALA A 54 -13.70 32.36 15.98
CA ALA A 54 -14.10 32.30 14.57
C ALA A 54 -14.40 30.86 14.15
N GLU A 55 -13.60 29.90 14.59
CA GLU A 55 -13.82 28.48 14.34
C GLU A 55 -15.02 27.93 15.13
N ALA A 56 -15.24 28.42 16.36
CA ALA A 56 -16.45 28.10 17.13
C ALA A 56 -17.72 28.51 16.38
N VAL A 57 -17.78 29.74 15.88
CA VAL A 57 -18.91 30.23 15.07
C VAL A 57 -19.08 29.39 13.81
N ARG A 58 -17.99 29.06 13.11
CA ARG A 58 -18.05 28.19 11.92
C ARG A 58 -18.63 26.80 12.24
N LEU A 59 -18.28 26.22 13.38
CA LEU A 59 -18.81 24.91 13.79
C LEU A 59 -20.30 24.99 14.14
N ASP A 60 -20.73 26.07 14.79
CA ASP A 60 -22.14 26.33 15.09
C ASP A 60 -22.95 26.47 13.79
N GLU A 61 -22.44 27.20 12.79
CA GLU A 61 -23.07 27.37 11.48
C GLU A 61 -23.26 26.05 10.70
N ARG A 62 -22.51 24.99 11.03
CA ARG A 62 -22.72 23.66 10.43
C ARG A 62 -24.01 23.00 10.90
N VAL A 63 -24.53 23.40 12.06
CA VAL A 63 -25.79 22.89 12.61
C VAL A 63 -26.93 23.67 12.00
N ASN A 64 -27.90 22.95 11.44
CA ASN A 64 -29.06 23.54 10.75
C ASN A 64 -30.28 22.62 10.85
N GLY A 65 -31.39 22.96 10.19
CA GLY A 65 -32.64 22.20 10.24
C GLY A 65 -32.53 20.72 9.83
N TYR A 66 -31.44 20.30 9.17
CA TYR A 66 -31.20 18.92 8.74
C TYR A 66 -30.09 18.20 9.49
N GLN A 67 -29.33 18.91 10.33
CA GLN A 67 -28.13 18.38 10.98
C GLN A 67 -28.09 18.80 12.45
N SER A 68 -28.13 17.83 13.37
CA SER A 68 -28.25 18.06 14.82
C SER A 68 -26.93 18.27 15.56
N ALA A 69 -25.78 18.15 14.89
CA ALA A 69 -24.45 18.31 15.48
C ALA A 69 -23.43 18.80 14.44
N PRO A 70 -22.34 19.48 14.83
CA PRO A 70 -21.35 20.01 13.88
C PRO A 70 -20.71 18.95 12.97
N TYR A 71 -20.50 17.73 13.48
CA TYR A 71 -19.96 16.59 12.74
C TYR A 71 -20.93 15.40 12.69
N PRO A 72 -21.78 15.26 11.68
CA PRO A 72 -22.67 14.11 11.52
C PRO A 72 -21.93 12.84 11.06
N GLY A 73 -22.61 11.70 11.14
CA GLY A 73 -22.06 10.36 10.87
C GLY A 73 -21.26 10.21 9.58
N ARG A 74 -21.56 10.98 8.52
CA ARG A 74 -20.79 10.96 7.26
C ARG A 74 -19.30 11.29 7.46
N PHE A 75 -18.97 12.22 8.35
CA PHE A 75 -17.58 12.60 8.64
C PHE A 75 -16.83 11.47 9.33
N PHE A 76 -17.48 10.74 10.23
CA PHE A 76 -16.88 9.59 10.91
C PHE A 76 -16.64 8.42 9.95
N LYS A 77 -17.60 8.12 9.08
CA LYS A 77 -17.52 7.01 8.13
C LYS A 77 -16.24 7.06 7.30
N GLU A 78 -15.93 8.21 6.71
CA GLU A 78 -14.72 8.36 5.90
C GLU A 78 -13.42 8.15 6.69
N ASN A 79 -13.38 8.60 7.95
CA ASN A 79 -12.22 8.41 8.82
C ASN A 79 -12.06 6.94 9.20
N TYR A 80 -13.14 6.25 9.57
CA TYR A 80 -13.10 4.82 9.88
C TYR A 80 -12.63 3.97 8.69
N GLU A 81 -13.11 4.28 7.48
CA GLU A 81 -12.65 3.59 6.26
C GLU A 81 -11.14 3.77 6.03
N LYS A 82 -10.61 4.98 6.25
CA LYS A 82 -9.17 5.26 6.14
C LYS A 82 -8.36 4.52 7.20
N ILE A 83 -8.82 4.55 8.46
CA ILE A 83 -8.20 3.81 9.57
C ILE A 83 -8.12 2.31 9.26
N GLY A 84 -9.23 1.70 8.81
CA GLY A 84 -9.26 0.28 8.48
C GLY A 84 -8.26 -0.10 7.38
N ARG A 85 -8.17 0.72 6.33
CA ARG A 85 -7.19 0.51 5.25
C ARG A 85 -5.74 0.64 5.73
N ILE A 86 -5.45 1.63 6.58
CA ILE A 86 -4.11 1.86 7.12
C ILE A 86 -3.71 0.71 8.04
N LYS A 87 -4.59 0.27 8.96
CA LYS A 87 -4.34 -0.89 9.84
C LYS A 87 -4.05 -2.15 9.04
N SER A 88 -4.85 -2.44 8.01
CA SER A 88 -4.60 -3.57 7.10
C SER A 88 -3.26 -3.47 6.37
N ASN A 89 -2.82 -2.26 6.01
CA ASN A 89 -1.52 -2.06 5.37
C ASN A 89 -0.35 -2.26 6.34
N ILE A 90 -0.45 -1.73 7.56
CA ILE A 90 0.55 -1.93 8.62
C ILE A 90 0.68 -3.43 8.91
N ASP A 91 -0.42 -4.13 9.15
CA ASP A 91 -0.44 -5.57 9.41
C ASP A 91 0.24 -6.36 8.29
N ARG A 92 -0.09 -6.04 7.03
CA ARG A 92 0.55 -6.67 5.87
C ARG A 92 2.06 -6.44 5.81
N LEU A 93 2.55 -5.28 6.24
CA LEU A 93 3.98 -4.94 6.21
C LEU A 93 4.74 -5.55 7.39
N GLU A 94 4.17 -5.50 8.59
CA GLU A 94 4.76 -6.04 9.83
C GLU A 94 4.74 -7.57 9.82
N ASN A 95 3.62 -8.17 9.40
CA ASN A 95 3.44 -9.62 9.32
C ASN A 95 3.71 -10.17 7.91
N ARG A 96 4.49 -9.44 7.09
CA ARG A 96 4.85 -9.92 5.75
C ARG A 96 5.55 -11.27 5.90
N PRO A 97 5.12 -12.33 5.20
CA PRO A 97 5.91 -13.54 5.08
C PRO A 97 7.27 -13.14 4.53
N LYS A 98 8.37 -13.59 5.16
CA LYS A 98 9.66 -13.55 4.48
C LYS A 98 9.49 -14.37 3.20
N THR A 99 9.53 -13.70 2.05
CA THR A 99 9.54 -14.39 0.75
C THR A 99 10.75 -15.29 0.71
N MET A 100 10.50 -16.54 0.31
CA MET A 100 11.58 -17.44 -0.06
C MET A 100 12.25 -16.97 -1.36
N PHE A 101 11.49 -16.33 -2.26
CA PHE A 101 11.98 -15.88 -3.55
C PHE A 101 12.90 -14.66 -3.45
N ASN A 102 13.91 -14.64 -4.30
CA ASN A 102 14.93 -13.61 -4.42
C ASN A 102 14.73 -12.80 -5.69
N GLY A 103 14.92 -11.47 -5.58
CA GLY A 103 15.07 -10.59 -6.73
C GLY A 103 16.47 -10.66 -7.32
N TRP A 104 16.67 -10.04 -8.48
CA TRP A 104 17.97 -10.02 -9.18
C TRP A 104 18.11 -8.82 -10.10
N GLN A 105 19.34 -8.49 -10.47
CA GLN A 105 19.64 -7.48 -11.48
C GLN A 105 19.87 -8.14 -12.84
N PHE A 106 19.43 -7.48 -13.91
CA PHE A 106 19.63 -7.91 -15.29
C PHE A 106 20.08 -6.73 -16.16
N VAL A 107 20.41 -6.96 -17.42
CA VAL A 107 20.88 -5.90 -18.31
C VAL A 107 19.76 -4.87 -18.55
N GLY A 108 19.98 -3.63 -18.12
CA GLY A 108 19.02 -2.53 -18.30
C GLY A 108 17.85 -2.53 -17.31
N GLY A 109 17.96 -3.22 -16.16
CA GLY A 109 16.93 -3.19 -15.14
C GLY A 109 17.10 -4.16 -13.97
N GLU A 110 16.05 -4.28 -13.16
CA GLU A 110 16.02 -5.15 -11.99
C GLU A 110 14.66 -5.84 -11.79
N ALA A 111 14.72 -7.01 -11.19
CA ALA A 111 13.57 -7.83 -10.80
C ALA A 111 13.37 -7.74 -9.28
N ILE A 112 12.32 -7.04 -8.86
CA ILE A 112 11.97 -6.77 -7.46
C ILE A 112 10.85 -7.70 -7.00
N ILE A 113 11.00 -8.26 -5.81
CA ILE A 113 9.96 -9.00 -5.11
C ILE A 113 9.07 -8.03 -4.34
N ASN A 114 7.88 -7.76 -4.86
CA ASN A 114 6.88 -6.94 -4.20
C ASN A 114 5.96 -7.83 -3.35
N LEU A 115 6.36 -8.04 -2.09
CA LEU A 115 5.60 -8.80 -1.11
C LEU A 115 4.21 -8.21 -0.84
N ALA A 116 4.10 -6.88 -0.76
CA ALA A 116 2.84 -6.20 -0.44
C ALA A 116 1.72 -6.49 -1.45
N ASN A 117 2.09 -6.66 -2.72
CA ASN A 117 1.13 -6.98 -3.79
C ASN A 117 1.21 -8.45 -4.24
N ASN A 118 2.07 -9.26 -3.61
CA ASN A 118 2.42 -10.61 -4.03
C ASN A 118 2.78 -10.69 -5.53
N ARG A 119 3.72 -9.85 -5.98
CA ARG A 119 4.16 -9.75 -7.38
C ARG A 119 5.67 -9.82 -7.53
N LEU A 120 6.13 -10.46 -8.61
CA LEU A 120 7.42 -10.16 -9.21
C LEU A 120 7.24 -8.93 -10.10
N GLN A 121 8.07 -7.89 -9.91
CA GLN A 121 8.05 -6.66 -10.70
C GLN A 121 9.39 -6.49 -11.42
N LEU A 122 9.35 -6.34 -12.74
CA LEU A 122 10.50 -6.03 -13.58
C LEU A 122 10.49 -4.53 -13.88
N ILE A 123 11.50 -3.83 -13.37
CA ILE A 123 11.74 -2.41 -13.60
C ILE A 123 12.85 -2.30 -14.63
N PHE A 124 12.63 -1.52 -15.69
CA PHE A 124 13.61 -1.26 -16.72
C PHE A 124 14.06 0.20 -16.60
N GLU A 125 15.35 0.46 -16.75
CA GLU A 125 15.93 1.81 -16.74
C GLU A 125 15.42 2.60 -17.94
N GLU A 126 15.44 1.97 -19.11
CA GLU A 126 14.88 2.49 -20.34
C GLU A 126 13.63 1.72 -20.75
N LYS A 127 12.76 2.35 -21.53
CA LYS A 127 11.54 1.72 -22.01
C LYS A 127 11.89 0.52 -22.90
N PRO A 128 11.45 -0.71 -22.57
CA PRO A 128 11.75 -1.88 -23.39
C PRO A 128 11.15 -1.75 -24.80
N THR A 129 11.85 -2.33 -25.78
CA THR A 129 11.47 -2.28 -27.20
C THR A 129 10.11 -2.93 -27.45
N SER A 130 9.51 -2.68 -28.62
CA SER A 130 8.23 -3.31 -28.97
C SER A 130 8.29 -4.85 -28.96
N GLU A 131 9.41 -5.43 -29.37
CA GLU A 131 9.64 -6.88 -29.34
C GLU A 131 9.78 -7.40 -27.90
N GLN A 132 10.59 -6.75 -27.07
CA GLN A 132 10.72 -7.11 -25.65
C GLN A 132 9.36 -7.04 -24.93
N ARG A 133 8.55 -6.01 -25.21
CA ARG A 133 7.19 -5.89 -24.65
C ARG A 133 6.25 -6.99 -25.14
N ALA A 134 6.39 -7.47 -26.37
CA ALA A 134 5.62 -8.60 -26.88
C ALA A 134 6.00 -9.90 -26.15
N ILE A 135 7.30 -10.16 -25.96
CA ILE A 135 7.82 -11.32 -25.22
C ILE A 135 7.33 -11.31 -23.77
N LEU A 136 7.36 -10.15 -23.10
CA LEU A 136 6.85 -10.00 -21.73
C LEU A 136 5.36 -10.37 -21.65
N LYS A 137 4.54 -9.89 -22.58
CA LYS A 137 3.11 -10.21 -22.65
C LYS A 137 2.88 -11.70 -22.92
N GLN A 138 3.62 -12.30 -23.84
CA GLN A 138 3.53 -13.73 -24.17
C GLN A 138 3.85 -14.61 -22.95
N ASN A 139 4.79 -14.17 -22.12
CA ASN A 139 5.13 -14.82 -20.84
C ASN A 139 4.25 -14.38 -19.67
N GLY A 140 3.14 -13.68 -19.93
CA GLY A 140 2.11 -13.36 -18.94
C GLY A 140 2.43 -12.19 -18.00
N PHE A 141 3.46 -11.40 -18.28
CA PHE A 141 3.71 -10.15 -17.57
C PHE A 141 2.76 -9.06 -18.06
N LYS A 142 2.21 -8.29 -17.12
CA LYS A 142 1.33 -7.15 -17.40
C LYS A 142 2.00 -5.86 -16.96
N PHE A 143 1.93 -4.82 -17.78
CA PHE A 143 2.43 -3.50 -17.40
C PHE A 143 1.51 -2.86 -16.35
N ALA A 144 2.10 -2.33 -15.28
CA ALA A 144 1.42 -1.64 -14.20
C ALA A 144 1.83 -0.16 -14.20
N PRO A 145 0.99 0.75 -14.74
CA PRO A 145 1.35 2.16 -14.91
C PRO A 145 1.73 2.86 -13.60
N LYS A 146 1.02 2.55 -12.50
CA LYS A 146 1.29 3.15 -11.18
C LYS A 146 2.63 2.74 -10.58
N ALA A 147 3.15 1.57 -10.96
CA ALA A 147 4.42 1.06 -10.46
C ALA A 147 5.56 1.20 -11.49
N THR A 148 5.24 1.70 -12.70
CA THR A 148 6.17 1.76 -13.85
C THR A 148 6.93 0.45 -14.05
N ALA A 149 6.24 -0.69 -13.87
CA ALA A 149 6.86 -2.01 -13.86
C ALA A 149 6.03 -3.04 -14.62
N TRP A 150 6.70 -4.03 -15.19
CA TRP A 150 6.07 -5.24 -15.71
C TRP A 150 5.91 -6.26 -14.58
N GLN A 151 4.71 -6.78 -14.35
CA GLN A 151 4.45 -7.59 -13.17
C GLN A 151 3.64 -8.85 -13.42
N ARG A 152 3.87 -9.86 -12.58
CA ARG A 152 3.19 -11.16 -12.57
C ARG A 152 3.06 -11.68 -11.12
N PRO A 153 2.05 -12.51 -10.75
CA PRO A 153 1.95 -13.07 -9.39
C PRO A 153 3.27 -13.65 -8.89
N LEU A 154 3.60 -13.49 -7.62
CA LEU A 154 4.82 -14.06 -7.06
C LEU A 154 4.61 -15.55 -6.75
N ASP A 155 5.01 -16.41 -7.71
CA ASP A 155 4.97 -17.86 -7.59
C ASP A 155 6.10 -18.53 -8.40
N TYR A 156 6.30 -19.83 -8.21
CA TYR A 156 7.30 -20.59 -8.98
C TYR A 156 7.02 -20.59 -10.49
N LYS A 157 5.76 -20.53 -10.92
CA LYS A 157 5.40 -20.45 -12.34
C LYS A 157 5.92 -19.16 -12.97
N THR A 158 5.99 -18.09 -12.18
CA THR A 158 6.50 -16.79 -12.58
C THR A 158 8.02 -16.79 -12.64
N MET A 159 8.69 -17.46 -11.71
CA MET A 159 10.13 -17.69 -11.80
C MET A 159 10.49 -18.51 -13.03
N ALA A 160 9.74 -19.58 -13.31
CA ALA A 160 9.88 -20.38 -14.53
C ALA A 160 9.57 -19.59 -15.82
N ALA A 161 8.64 -18.65 -15.78
CA ALA A 161 8.35 -17.78 -16.93
C ALA A 161 9.46 -16.74 -17.14
N ALA A 162 9.97 -16.14 -16.06
CA ALA A 162 11.11 -15.24 -16.13
C ALA A 162 12.35 -15.95 -16.69
N ASN A 163 12.52 -17.23 -16.35
CA ASN A 163 13.60 -18.08 -16.85
C ASN A 163 13.67 -18.20 -18.38
N ARG A 164 12.52 -18.03 -19.07
CA ARG A 164 12.40 -18.15 -20.53
C ARG A 164 12.67 -16.85 -21.28
N ILE A 165 12.91 -15.75 -20.57
CA ILE A 165 13.08 -14.43 -21.15
C ILE A 165 14.57 -14.07 -21.06
N ASP A 166 15.25 -14.00 -22.20
CA ASP A 166 16.70 -13.88 -22.23
C ASP A 166 17.23 -12.54 -21.72
N PHE A 167 16.57 -11.43 -22.07
CA PHE A 167 17.02 -10.07 -21.71
C PHE A 167 16.74 -9.68 -20.25
N ILE A 168 16.15 -10.56 -19.45
CA ILE A 168 15.98 -10.36 -18.00
C ILE A 168 16.76 -11.39 -17.18
N LYS A 169 17.69 -12.13 -17.80
CA LYS A 169 18.56 -13.06 -17.08
C LYS A 169 19.48 -12.30 -16.12
N PRO A 170 19.77 -12.87 -14.95
CA PRO A 170 20.74 -12.36 -14.01
C PRO A 170 22.10 -12.04 -14.65
N LEU A 171 22.72 -10.95 -14.18
CA LEU A 171 24.07 -10.56 -14.62
C LEU A 171 25.16 -11.57 -14.23
N ASP A 172 24.92 -12.40 -13.21
CA ASP A 172 25.87 -13.40 -12.72
C ASP A 172 25.90 -14.68 -13.58
N GLY A 173 25.21 -14.68 -14.72
CA GLY A 173 25.16 -15.80 -15.66
C GLY A 173 24.30 -16.98 -15.19
N LYS A 174 23.71 -16.89 -13.99
CA LYS A 174 22.73 -17.87 -13.50
C LYS A 174 21.38 -17.59 -14.13
N THR A 175 20.47 -18.55 -13.97
CA THR A 175 19.09 -18.36 -14.40
C THR A 175 18.23 -17.79 -13.27
N PRO A 176 17.12 -17.07 -13.58
CA PRO A 176 16.16 -16.63 -12.56
C PRO A 176 15.72 -17.73 -11.59
N MET A 177 15.65 -18.97 -12.06
CA MET A 177 15.26 -20.13 -11.26
C MET A 177 16.36 -20.60 -10.31
N ASP A 178 17.64 -20.49 -10.68
CA ASP A 178 18.78 -20.89 -9.84
C ASP A 178 18.94 -20.00 -8.61
N LEU A 179 18.44 -18.77 -8.69
CA LEU A 179 18.45 -17.82 -7.58
C LEU A 179 17.36 -18.08 -6.54
N GLN A 180 16.39 -18.95 -6.86
CA GLN A 180 15.27 -19.21 -5.98
C GLN A 180 15.58 -20.44 -5.11
N PRO A 181 15.06 -20.47 -3.87
CA PRO A 181 15.11 -21.68 -3.07
C PRO A 181 14.41 -22.82 -3.80
N LYS A 182 15.05 -23.99 -3.74
CA LYS A 182 14.49 -25.22 -4.33
C LYS A 182 13.17 -25.54 -3.63
N MET A 183 12.19 -26.00 -4.41
CA MET A 183 10.98 -26.58 -3.83
C MET A 183 11.40 -27.76 -2.95
N THR A 184 11.20 -27.66 -1.64
CA THR A 184 11.24 -28.83 -0.77
C THR A 184 10.07 -29.71 -1.17
N HIS A 185 10.35 -30.84 -1.83
CA HIS A 185 9.35 -31.89 -1.98
C HIS A 185 8.91 -32.29 -0.57
N ARG A 186 7.64 -32.06 -0.23
CA ARG A 186 7.07 -32.71 0.95
C ARG A 186 7.14 -34.20 0.67
N ASN A 187 7.94 -34.93 1.45
CA ASN A 187 7.90 -36.38 1.46
C ASN A 187 6.43 -36.78 1.62
N ALA A 188 5.92 -37.55 0.66
CA ALA A 188 4.58 -38.11 0.77
C ALA A 188 4.51 -38.87 2.10
N PRO A 189 3.39 -38.78 2.86
CA PRO A 189 3.26 -39.61 4.04
C PRO A 189 3.38 -41.07 3.60
N GLU A 190 4.29 -41.81 4.25
CA GLU A 190 4.37 -43.27 4.10
C GLU A 190 2.97 -43.82 4.42
N ARG A 191 2.47 -44.65 3.50
CA ARG A 191 1.15 -45.27 3.56
C ARG A 191 1.07 -46.30 4.66
#